data_AF-A0A515CZT1-F1
#
_entry.id   AF-A0A515CZT1-F1
#
_cell.length_a   1.000
_cell.length_b   1.000
_cell.length_c   1.000
_cell.angle_alpha   90.00
_cell.angle_beta   90.00
_cell.angle_gamma   90.00
#
_symmetry.space_group_name_H-M   'P 1'
#
loop_
_entity.id
_entity.type
_entity.pdbx_description
1 polymer ?
#
loop_
_entity_poly.entity_id
_entity_poly.type
_entity_poly.pdbx_seq_one_letter_code
_entity_poly.pdbx_strand_id
1 'polypeptide(L)'
;MKIMTGVILPTIAAITIVGMAHAADTKQPVTGKVQVTLEHVHAVQQNGSPAPQHDAACMKELSMPTSKYVGMKVTSEYTVNTSSMMMSAKSMLPSPMATQPLELTVDLSALGIEGVYAFGAFKPNVLPKDYVYFTIGKDFKNPVSTFMIINEGKEYNCVISSSNKAMSKEERSHLMVKK
;
A
#
# COMPACT_ATOMS: atom_id res chain seq x y z
N MET A 1 -47.64 -53.97 -56.25
CA MET A 1 -48.03 -52.54 -56.17
C MET A 1 -46.94 -51.84 -55.36
N LYS A 2 -46.51 -50.65 -55.81
CA LYS A 2 -45.43 -49.75 -55.32
C LYS A 2 -45.27 -49.78 -53.78
N ILE A 3 -44.10 -49.58 -53.16
CA ILE A 3 -43.22 -48.40 -53.31
C ILE A 3 -41.77 -48.74 -52.92
N MET A 4 -40.81 -48.27 -53.73
CA MET A 4 -39.38 -48.16 -53.43
C MET A 4 -39.09 -46.90 -52.60
N THR A 5 -37.84 -46.79 -52.14
CA THR A 5 -37.10 -45.60 -51.64
C THR A 5 -37.31 -45.28 -50.14
N GLY A 6 -36.28 -45.02 -49.32
CA GLY A 6 -34.85 -44.90 -49.57
C GLY A 6 -34.05 -44.86 -48.26
N VAL A 7 -32.78 -45.22 -48.38
CA VAL A 7 -31.70 -45.24 -47.37
C VAL A 7 -31.27 -43.81 -47.05
N ILE A 8 -31.18 -43.40 -45.78
CA ILE A 8 -30.21 -42.40 -45.29
C ILE A 8 -29.86 -42.64 -43.80
N LEU A 9 -28.75 -43.33 -43.53
CA LEU A 9 -27.75 -42.94 -42.53
C LEU A 9 -26.53 -42.46 -43.33
N PRO A 10 -25.62 -41.58 -42.86
CA PRO A 10 -25.31 -41.17 -41.49
C PRO A 10 -25.23 -39.62 -41.34
N THR A 11 -25.08 -39.03 -40.16
CA THR A 11 -23.77 -38.64 -39.62
C THR A 11 -23.97 -38.07 -38.21
N ILE A 12 -23.32 -38.66 -37.23
CA ILE A 12 -23.09 -38.02 -35.93
C ILE A 12 -22.00 -36.97 -36.20
N ALA A 13 -22.36 -35.70 -36.18
CA ALA A 13 -21.38 -34.63 -36.14
C ALA A 13 -20.68 -34.70 -34.78
N ALA A 14 -19.47 -35.27 -34.77
CA ALA A 14 -18.58 -35.23 -33.62
C ALA A 14 -18.25 -33.77 -33.32
N ILE A 15 -18.59 -33.33 -32.11
CA ILE A 15 -18.14 -32.08 -31.53
C ILE A 15 -16.63 -32.19 -31.32
N THR A 16 -15.84 -31.64 -32.25
CA THR A 16 -14.43 -31.33 -32.00
C THR A 16 -14.33 -29.83 -31.75
N ILE A 17 -14.54 -29.43 -30.49
CA ILE A 17 -14.08 -28.12 -30.03
C ILE A 17 -12.55 -28.24 -30.02
N VAL A 18 -11.92 -27.67 -31.04
CA VAL A 18 -10.47 -27.52 -31.10
C VAL A 18 -10.09 -26.57 -29.97
N GLY A 19 -9.73 -27.15 -28.82
CA GLY A 19 -9.02 -26.44 -27.78
C GLY A 19 -7.59 -26.20 -28.23
N MET A 20 -7.24 -24.94 -28.47
CA MET A 20 -5.92 -24.33 -28.24
C MET A 20 -6.18 -22.84 -28.01
N ALA A 21 -6.36 -22.39 -26.77
CA ALA A 21 -5.30 -21.92 -25.89
C ALA A 21 -4.58 -20.66 -26.43
N HIS A 22 -5.15 -19.50 -26.12
CA HIS A 22 -4.34 -18.45 -25.49
C HIS A 22 -4.96 -18.21 -24.12
N ALA A 23 -4.46 -18.94 -23.12
CA ALA A 23 -4.45 -18.42 -21.78
C ALA A 23 -3.80 -17.04 -21.87
N ALA A 24 -4.59 -15.99 -21.72
CA ALA A 24 -4.02 -14.72 -21.34
C ALA A 24 -3.26 -15.03 -20.03
N ASP A 25 -1.95 -14.84 -20.06
CA ASP A 25 -1.05 -14.98 -18.93
C ASP A 25 -1.30 -13.82 -17.94
N THR A 26 -2.58 -13.58 -17.62
CA THR A 26 -3.00 -12.62 -16.61
C THR A 26 -2.65 -13.24 -15.28
N LYS A 27 -1.44 -12.93 -14.81
CA LYS A 27 -1.04 -13.16 -13.43
C LYS A 27 -2.19 -12.69 -12.54
N GLN A 28 -2.79 -13.61 -11.80
CA GLN A 28 -3.89 -13.28 -10.90
C GLN A 28 -3.45 -12.17 -9.94
N PRO A 29 -4.37 -11.28 -9.51
CA PRO A 29 -4.07 -10.29 -8.50
C PRO A 29 -3.45 -10.96 -7.27
N VAL A 30 -2.36 -10.41 -6.77
CA VAL A 30 -1.77 -10.84 -5.51
C VAL A 30 -2.34 -9.98 -4.40
N THR A 31 -3.02 -10.63 -3.46
CA THR A 31 -3.56 -9.99 -2.27
C THR A 31 -2.79 -10.48 -1.04
N GLY A 32 -2.52 -9.59 -0.10
CA GLY A 32 -1.86 -9.96 1.14
C GLY A 32 -2.24 -9.06 2.30
N LYS A 33 -1.95 -9.56 3.51
CA LYS A 33 -2.13 -8.86 4.78
C LYS A 33 -0.85 -8.98 5.59
N VAL A 34 -0.31 -7.86 6.03
CA VAL A 34 0.93 -7.79 6.80
C VAL A 34 0.75 -6.91 8.02
N GLN A 35 1.51 -7.18 9.07
CA GLN A 35 1.55 -6.35 10.28
C GLN A 35 3.00 -5.99 10.58
N VAL A 36 3.24 -4.71 10.86
CA VAL A 36 4.55 -4.16 11.22
C VAL A 36 4.43 -3.26 12.45
N THR A 37 5.53 -3.02 13.15
CA THR A 37 5.60 -2.09 14.29
C THR A 37 6.39 -0.85 13.89
N LEU A 38 5.89 0.33 14.23
CA LEU A 38 6.58 1.60 14.01
C LEU A 38 7.58 1.88 15.15
N GLU A 39 8.86 1.99 14.85
CA GLU A 39 9.93 2.07 15.87
C GLU A 39 11.01 3.10 15.58
N HIS A 40 11.26 3.40 14.30
CA HIS A 40 12.38 4.23 13.89
C HIS A 40 11.93 5.66 13.60
N VAL A 41 12.41 6.61 14.41
CA VAL A 41 12.01 8.02 14.34
C VAL A 41 13.15 8.87 13.82
N HIS A 42 12.84 9.73 12.85
CA HIS A 42 13.76 10.72 12.30
C HIS A 42 13.02 12.03 12.01
N ALA A 43 13.74 13.13 11.94
CA ALA A 43 13.21 14.42 11.53
C ALA A 43 13.64 14.75 10.09
N VAL A 44 12.74 15.44 9.40
CA VAL A 44 12.99 15.98 8.06
C VAL A 44 12.59 17.45 8.03
N GLN A 45 13.26 18.27 7.23
CA GLN A 45 12.82 19.63 6.94
C GLN A 45 11.47 19.61 6.20
N GLN A 46 10.82 20.76 6.07
CA GLN A 46 9.57 20.89 5.30
C GLN A 46 9.71 20.41 3.83
N ASN A 47 10.92 20.46 3.26
CA ASN A 47 11.22 19.95 1.93
C ASN A 47 11.60 18.45 1.89
N GLY A 48 11.45 17.70 2.99
CA GLY A 48 11.77 16.27 3.07
C GLY A 48 13.27 15.94 3.20
N SER A 49 14.18 16.92 3.21
CA SER A 49 15.60 16.69 3.47
C SER A 49 15.84 16.31 4.95
N PRO A 50 16.87 15.51 5.28
CA PRO A 50 17.15 15.14 6.67
C PRO A 50 17.36 16.36 7.59
N ALA A 51 16.83 16.27 8.80
CA ALA A 51 17.05 17.26 9.87
C ALA A 51 17.43 16.58 11.19
N PRO A 52 18.51 15.77 11.23
CA PRO A 52 18.84 14.88 12.34
C PRO A 52 19.01 15.58 13.70
N GLN A 53 19.29 16.89 13.70
CA GLN A 53 19.33 17.71 14.91
C GLN A 53 17.99 17.75 15.68
N HIS A 54 16.88 17.33 15.05
CA HIS A 54 15.55 17.27 15.66
C HIS A 54 15.05 15.84 15.95
N ASP A 55 15.86 14.80 15.70
CA ASP A 55 15.45 13.40 15.90
C ASP A 55 15.02 13.12 17.35
N ALA A 56 15.77 13.63 18.33
CA ALA A 56 15.44 13.46 19.74
C ALA A 56 14.13 14.16 20.13
N ALA A 57 13.83 15.31 19.53
CA ALA A 57 12.58 16.02 19.76
C ALA A 57 11.40 15.24 19.16
N CYS A 58 11.54 14.72 17.94
CA CYS A 58 10.54 13.85 17.32
C CYS A 58 10.32 12.56 18.11
N MET A 59 11.38 11.89 18.57
CA MET A 59 11.26 10.67 19.39
C MET A 59 10.45 10.95 20.66
N LYS A 60 10.75 12.06 21.35
CA LYS A 60 10.02 12.47 22.55
C LYS A 60 8.54 12.74 22.24
N GLU A 61 8.25 13.50 21.19
CA GLU A 61 6.88 13.89 20.81
C GLU A 61 6.03 12.69 20.38
N LEU A 62 6.58 11.78 19.57
CA LEU A 62 5.86 10.61 19.06
C LEU A 62 5.70 9.47 20.08
N SER A 63 6.47 9.51 21.17
CA SER A 63 6.35 8.59 22.31
C SER A 63 5.34 9.06 23.36
N MET A 64 4.82 10.29 23.25
CA MET A 64 3.88 10.81 24.24
C MET A 64 2.60 9.97 24.29
N PRO A 65 1.98 9.78 25.47
CA PRO A 65 0.72 9.04 25.58
C PRO A 65 -0.44 9.58 24.74
N THR A 66 -0.36 10.83 24.30
CA THR A 66 -1.36 11.53 23.48
C THR A 66 -1.10 11.43 21.97
N SER A 67 0.03 10.86 21.54
CA SER A 67 0.39 10.66 20.13
C SER A 67 0.64 9.18 19.80
N LYS A 68 1.34 8.44 20.69
CA LYS A 68 1.56 6.98 20.69
C LYS A 68 1.84 6.34 19.32
N TYR A 69 2.70 6.95 18.50
CA TYR A 69 3.15 6.33 17.25
C TYR A 69 4.26 5.30 17.49
N VAL A 70 5.15 5.56 18.44
CA VAL A 70 6.24 4.62 18.77
C VAL A 70 5.66 3.34 19.40
N GLY A 71 5.98 2.19 18.83
CA GLY A 71 5.43 0.89 19.19
C GLY A 71 4.06 0.58 18.58
N MET A 72 3.51 1.47 17.75
CA MET A 72 2.22 1.27 17.11
C MET A 72 2.30 0.12 16.10
N LYS A 73 1.35 -0.82 16.20
CA LYS A 73 1.17 -1.87 15.21
C LYS A 73 0.30 -1.35 14.07
N VAL A 74 0.79 -1.46 12.84
CA VAL A 74 0.06 -1.10 11.63
C VAL A 74 -0.17 -2.37 10.83
N THR A 75 -1.42 -2.61 10.46
CA THR A 75 -1.81 -3.73 9.61
C THR A 75 -2.16 -3.21 8.23
N SER A 76 -1.46 -3.66 7.19
CA SER A 76 -1.73 -3.24 5.81
C SER A 76 -2.28 -4.41 5.00
N GLU A 77 -3.40 -4.18 4.32
CA GLU A 77 -3.96 -5.07 3.31
C GLU A 77 -3.71 -4.46 1.93
N TYR A 78 -3.21 -5.26 0.99
CA TYR A 78 -2.89 -4.79 -0.36
C TYR A 78 -3.42 -5.75 -1.42
N THR A 79 -3.69 -5.21 -2.61
CA THR A 79 -3.96 -5.97 -3.82
C THR A 79 -3.16 -5.37 -4.96
N VAL A 80 -2.41 -6.22 -5.68
CA VAL A 80 -1.58 -5.82 -6.82
C VAL A 80 -1.96 -6.68 -8.03
N ASN A 81 -2.51 -6.04 -9.06
CA ASN A 81 -2.70 -6.66 -10.36
C ASN A 81 -1.76 -6.01 -11.37
N THR A 82 -0.67 -6.71 -11.72
CA THR A 82 0.31 -6.21 -12.69
C THR A 82 -0.21 -6.23 -14.12
N SER A 83 -1.20 -7.07 -14.43
CA SER A 83 -1.77 -7.17 -15.78
C SER A 83 -2.72 -6.02 -16.08
N SER A 84 -3.55 -5.60 -15.12
CA SER A 84 -4.44 -4.44 -15.27
C SER A 84 -3.83 -3.13 -14.76
N MET A 85 -2.64 -3.19 -14.15
CA MET A 85 -2.00 -2.08 -13.43
C MET A 85 -2.83 -1.52 -12.26
N MET A 86 -3.91 -2.19 -11.87
CA MET A 86 -4.72 -1.77 -10.73
C MET A 86 -4.08 -2.25 -9.44
N MET A 87 -3.79 -1.31 -8.53
CA MET A 87 -3.23 -1.60 -7.23
C MET A 87 -3.91 -0.74 -6.17
N SER A 88 -4.20 -1.32 -5.02
CA SER A 88 -4.74 -0.61 -3.87
C SER A 88 -4.16 -1.19 -2.58
N ALA A 89 -4.13 -0.36 -1.54
CA ALA A 89 -3.85 -0.83 -0.20
C ALA A 89 -4.71 -0.06 0.81
N LYS A 90 -4.82 -0.58 2.00
CA LYS A 90 -5.34 0.13 3.17
C LYS A 90 -4.50 -0.20 4.39
N SER A 91 -4.29 0.79 5.24
CA SER A 91 -3.61 0.63 6.52
C SER A 91 -4.58 0.80 7.66
N MET A 92 -4.59 -0.15 8.57
CA MET A 92 -5.37 -0.17 9.79
C MET A 92 -4.42 0.05 10.97
N LEU A 93 -4.75 0.99 11.84
CA LEU A 93 -3.93 1.34 13.00
C LEU A 93 -4.81 1.71 14.20
N PRO A 94 -4.33 1.52 15.44
CA PRO A 94 -5.01 2.04 16.61
C PRO A 94 -5.21 3.55 16.49
N SER A 95 -6.36 4.05 16.93
CA SER A 95 -6.52 5.50 16.99
C SER A 95 -5.53 6.12 18.00
N PRO A 96 -4.76 7.15 17.61
CA PRO A 96 -3.95 7.90 18.55
C PRO A 96 -4.80 8.80 19.47
N MET A 97 -6.07 9.04 19.12
CA MET A 97 -7.03 9.82 19.89
C MET A 97 -8.04 8.92 20.60
N ALA A 98 -8.13 9.04 21.93
CA ALA A 98 -9.00 8.20 22.77
C ALA A 98 -10.53 8.30 22.45
N THR A 99 -10.96 9.30 21.68
CA THR A 99 -12.37 9.57 21.35
C THR A 99 -12.81 9.09 19.96
N GLN A 100 -11.89 8.53 19.17
CA GLN A 100 -12.15 7.99 17.83
C GLN A 100 -12.38 6.47 17.90
N PRO A 101 -12.83 5.81 16.80
CA PRO A 101 -12.90 4.35 16.75
C PRO A 101 -11.58 3.71 17.20
N LEU A 102 -11.65 2.58 17.90
CA LEU A 102 -10.47 1.87 18.42
C LEU A 102 -9.40 1.60 17.35
N GLU A 103 -9.82 1.47 16.09
CA GLU A 103 -8.98 1.28 14.92
C GLU A 103 -9.41 2.24 13.79
N LEU A 104 -8.44 2.94 13.22
CA LEU A 104 -8.59 3.80 12.04
C LEU A 104 -8.19 3.02 10.80
N THR A 105 -8.95 3.19 9.71
CA THR A 105 -8.60 2.68 8.38
C THR A 105 -8.26 3.83 7.45
N VAL A 106 -7.14 3.72 6.75
CA VAL A 106 -6.66 4.68 5.75
C VAL A 106 -6.55 3.98 4.41
N ASP A 107 -7.36 4.38 3.45
CA ASP A 107 -7.23 3.92 2.06
C ASP A 107 -6.01 4.57 1.39
N LEU A 108 -5.21 3.78 0.69
CA LEU A 108 -3.94 4.19 0.08
C LEU A 108 -3.98 3.99 -1.43
N SER A 109 -3.54 5.01 -2.15
CA SER A 109 -3.41 5.01 -3.61
C SER A 109 -2.01 4.57 -4.03
N ALA A 110 -1.89 3.87 -5.15
CA ALA A 110 -0.60 3.49 -5.71
C ALA A 110 0.23 4.73 -6.11
N LEU A 111 1.53 4.73 -5.80
CA LEU A 111 2.45 5.86 -6.03
C LEU A 111 3.38 5.67 -7.23
N GLY A 112 3.56 4.43 -7.70
CA GLY A 112 4.39 4.14 -8.89
C GLY A 112 5.90 4.29 -8.68
N ILE A 113 6.41 4.01 -7.48
CA ILE A 113 7.84 4.10 -7.16
C ILE A 113 8.58 2.90 -7.77
N GLU A 114 9.72 3.15 -8.41
CA GLU A 114 10.53 2.10 -9.00
C GLU A 114 11.08 1.12 -7.94
N GLY A 115 11.14 -0.17 -8.28
CA GLY A 115 11.73 -1.21 -7.43
C GLY A 115 10.81 -1.82 -6.37
N VAL A 116 9.70 -1.16 -6.00
CA VAL A 116 8.74 -1.63 -4.98
C VAL A 116 7.29 -1.41 -5.41
N TYR A 117 6.34 -2.06 -4.75
CA TYR A 117 4.94 -1.61 -4.78
C TYR A 117 4.75 -0.61 -3.65
N ALA A 118 4.45 0.64 -4.00
CA ALA A 118 4.31 1.74 -3.06
C ALA A 118 2.90 2.31 -3.09
N PHE A 119 2.37 2.61 -1.91
CA PHE A 119 1.04 3.15 -1.67
C PHE A 119 1.11 4.30 -0.68
N GLY A 120 0.26 5.29 -0.84
CA GLY A 120 0.19 6.38 0.13
C GLY A 120 -1.12 7.15 0.16
N ALA A 121 -1.30 7.89 1.25
CA ALA A 121 -2.37 8.86 1.45
C ALA A 121 -1.82 10.12 2.11
N PHE A 122 -2.30 11.28 1.66
CA PHE A 122 -1.83 12.59 2.08
C PHE A 122 -2.93 13.31 2.86
N LYS A 123 -2.72 13.53 4.17
CA LYS A 123 -3.72 14.13 5.07
C LYS A 123 -5.09 13.43 4.96
N PRO A 124 -5.17 12.10 5.12
CA PRO A 124 -6.46 11.41 5.09
C PRO A 124 -7.38 11.98 6.18
N ASN A 125 -8.69 11.98 5.95
CA ASN A 125 -9.66 12.62 6.85
C ASN A 125 -9.55 12.17 8.33
N VAL A 126 -9.16 10.91 8.54
CA VAL A 126 -8.97 10.32 9.88
C VAL A 126 -7.65 10.73 10.55
N LEU A 127 -6.66 11.18 9.77
CA LEU A 127 -5.35 11.67 10.23
C LEU A 127 -4.92 12.92 9.43
N PRO A 128 -5.59 14.07 9.61
CA PRO A 128 -5.41 15.24 8.74
C PRO A 128 -4.01 15.89 8.83
N LYS A 129 -3.20 15.49 9.82
CA LYS A 129 -1.82 15.96 10.01
C LYS A 129 -0.78 14.95 9.54
N ASP A 130 -1.19 13.81 8.98
CA ASP A 130 -0.28 12.71 8.70
C ASP A 130 -0.27 12.37 7.22
N TYR A 131 0.89 11.96 6.72
CA TYR A 131 0.99 11.26 5.44
C TYR A 131 1.34 9.81 5.75
N VAL A 132 0.59 8.88 5.19
CA VAL A 132 0.70 7.44 5.48
C VAL A 132 1.22 6.75 4.24
N TYR A 133 2.27 5.92 4.40
CA TYR A 133 2.89 5.16 3.33
C TYR A 133 2.98 3.69 3.70
N PHE A 134 2.78 2.87 2.69
CA PHE A 134 3.04 1.45 2.75
C PHE A 134 3.82 1.04 1.51
N THR A 135 4.93 0.33 1.70
CA THR A 135 5.69 -0.28 0.62
C THR A 135 5.88 -1.77 0.86
N ILE A 136 5.97 -2.52 -0.23
CA ILE A 136 6.31 -3.94 -0.20
C ILE A 136 7.15 -4.28 -1.43
N GLY A 137 8.13 -5.19 -1.26
CA GLY A 137 8.96 -5.65 -2.37
C GLY A 137 8.14 -6.26 -3.50
N LYS A 138 8.68 -6.25 -4.73
CA LYS A 138 8.04 -6.91 -5.88
C LYS A 138 7.91 -8.43 -5.73
N ASP A 139 8.65 -9.00 -4.79
CA ASP A 139 8.55 -10.39 -4.33
C ASP A 139 7.55 -10.59 -3.18
N PHE A 140 6.79 -9.55 -2.83
CA PHE A 140 5.82 -9.50 -1.74
C PHE A 140 6.44 -9.76 -0.36
N LYS A 141 7.71 -9.37 -0.16
CA LYS A 141 8.42 -9.45 1.12
C LYS A 141 8.85 -8.07 1.61
N ASN A 142 9.34 -8.04 2.85
CA ASN A 142 9.89 -6.85 3.50
C ASN A 142 8.92 -5.65 3.51
N PRO A 143 7.70 -5.80 4.07
CA PRO A 143 6.76 -4.71 4.16
C PRO A 143 7.31 -3.57 5.04
N VAL A 144 7.06 -2.33 4.64
CA VAL A 144 7.42 -1.14 5.42
C VAL A 144 6.22 -0.20 5.46
N SER A 145 5.78 0.14 6.66
CA SER A 145 4.90 1.28 6.90
C SER A 145 5.72 2.47 7.41
N THR A 146 5.43 3.65 6.86
CA THR A 146 6.08 4.91 7.24
C THR A 146 5.04 6.02 7.31
N PHE A 147 5.14 6.84 8.36
CA PHE A 147 4.22 7.95 8.62
C PHE A 147 5.05 9.22 8.71
N MET A 148 4.63 10.28 8.02
CA MET A 148 5.15 11.62 8.23
C MET A 148 4.10 12.46 8.93
N ILE A 149 4.41 12.91 10.14
CA ILE A 149 3.56 13.76 10.96
C ILE A 149 3.99 15.21 10.70
N ILE A 150 3.06 16.00 10.16
CA ILE A 150 3.27 17.42 9.87
C ILE A 150 3.30 18.19 11.20
N ASN A 151 4.44 18.81 11.50
CA ASN A 151 4.60 19.58 12.73
C ASN A 151 4.29 21.06 12.46
N GLU A 152 3.01 21.40 12.50
CA GLU A 152 2.52 22.76 12.22
C GLU A 152 3.21 23.79 13.12
N GLY A 153 3.73 24.86 12.50
CA GLY A 153 4.46 25.91 13.21
C GLY A 153 5.95 25.60 13.47
N LYS A 154 6.45 24.44 13.04
CA LYS A 154 7.89 24.11 13.10
C LYS A 154 8.52 24.03 11.70
N GLU A 155 9.84 24.17 11.66
CA GLU A 155 10.66 24.08 10.44
C GLU A 155 10.96 22.63 10.01
N TYR A 156 10.52 21.65 10.80
CA TYR A 156 10.72 20.22 10.57
C TYR A 156 9.43 19.43 10.77
N ASN A 157 9.33 18.29 10.11
CA ASN A 157 8.31 17.26 10.33
C ASN A 157 8.96 16.04 10.98
N CYS A 158 8.13 15.21 11.62
CA CYS A 158 8.58 13.96 12.21
C CYS A 158 8.19 12.79 11.33
N VAL A 159 9.13 11.90 11.07
CA VAL A 159 8.92 10.66 10.32
C VAL A 159 9.11 9.49 11.27
N ILE A 160 8.17 8.54 11.23
CA ILE A 160 8.29 7.27 11.95
C ILE A 160 8.07 6.10 11.00
N SER A 161 8.94 5.10 11.09
CA SER A 161 8.93 3.94 10.20
C SER A 161 9.09 2.63 10.97
N SER A 162 8.60 1.57 10.35
CA SER A 162 8.88 0.18 10.74
C SER A 162 10.25 -0.33 10.27
N SER A 163 10.96 0.45 9.45
CA SER A 163 12.30 0.13 8.98
C SER A 163 13.30 1.18 9.44
N ASN A 164 14.51 0.75 9.81
CA ASN A 164 15.62 1.63 10.11
C ASN A 164 16.29 2.22 8.85
N LYS A 165 15.85 1.79 7.66
CA LYS A 165 16.30 2.36 6.40
C LYS A 165 15.59 3.69 6.20
N ALA A 166 16.37 4.75 6.10
CA ALA A 166 15.85 6.03 5.64
C ALA A 166 15.22 5.85 4.25
N MET A 167 14.04 6.45 4.04
CA MET A 167 13.40 6.46 2.72
C MET A 167 14.35 7.00 1.65
N SER A 168 14.27 6.45 0.44
CA SER A 168 15.02 6.95 -0.70
C SER A 168 14.63 8.40 -1.03
N LYS A 169 15.44 9.06 -1.86
CA LYS A 169 15.13 10.42 -2.31
C LYS A 169 13.83 10.46 -3.12
N GLU A 170 13.60 9.43 -3.92
CA GLU A 170 12.41 9.25 -4.73
C GLU A 170 11.18 9.10 -3.83
N GLU A 171 11.23 8.19 -2.85
CA GLU A 171 10.17 8.03 -1.84
C GLU A 171 9.86 9.34 -1.11
N ARG A 172 10.90 10.08 -0.70
CA ARG A 172 10.74 11.41 -0.09
C ARG A 172 10.18 12.45 -1.04
N SER A 173 10.47 12.40 -2.33
CA SER A 173 9.89 13.35 -3.29
C SER A 173 8.38 13.20 -3.41
N HIS A 174 7.87 11.97 -3.26
CA HIS A 174 6.44 11.71 -3.21
C HIS A 174 5.78 12.20 -1.91
N LEU A 175 6.55 12.34 -0.83
CA LEU A 175 6.11 12.92 0.45
C LEU A 175 6.01 14.45 0.45
N MET A 176 6.53 15.12 -0.56
CA MET A 176 6.56 16.58 -0.59
C MET A 176 5.25 17.13 -1.15
N VAL A 177 4.68 18.12 -0.47
CA VAL A 177 3.64 18.97 -1.07
C VAL A 177 4.29 19.70 -2.24
N LYS A 178 3.89 19.35 -3.47
CA LYS A 178 4.11 20.26 -4.60
C LYS A 178 3.31 21.52 -4.29
N LYS A 179 4.02 22.63 -4.06
CA LYS A 179 3.41 23.95 -3.98
C LYS A 179 2.65 24.26 -5.25
#